data_AF-A0A6D0I2W7-F1
#
_entry.id   AF-A0A6D0I2W7-F1
#
_cell.length_a   1.000
_cell.length_b   1.000
_cell.length_c   1.000
_cell.angle_alpha   90.00
_cell.angle_beta   90.00
_cell.angle_gamma   90.00
#
_symmetry.space_group_name_H-M   'P 1'
#
loop_
_entity.id
_entity.type
_entity.pdbx_description
1 polymer ?
#
loop_
_entity_poly.entity_id
_entity_poly.type
_entity_poly.pdbx_seq_one_letter_code
_entity_poly.pdbx_strand_id
1 'polypeptide(L)'
;MTPAQRRQHYDAWRVSGMSRTAYARQHGINNKTFWHLCRSFSADDARGPAPADNRPAILPVTLSVSDTATLKLQCVCVTASPAGIAAIIRELNLC
;
A
#
# COMPACT_ATOMS: atom_id res chain seq x y z
N MET A 1 -14.38 14.92 25.68
CA MET A 1 -13.94 13.57 25.24
C MET A 1 -12.77 13.15 26.11
N THR A 2 -12.97 12.16 26.99
CA THR A 2 -11.94 11.70 27.93
C THR A 2 -10.86 10.86 27.23
N PRO A 3 -9.66 10.66 27.80
CA PRO A 3 -8.64 9.78 27.22
C PRO A 3 -9.13 8.37 26.88
N ALA A 4 -9.94 7.77 27.75
CA ALA A 4 -10.54 6.45 27.53
C ALA A 4 -11.50 6.44 26.32
N GLN A 5 -12.37 7.45 26.22
CA GLN A 5 -13.28 7.61 25.07
C GLN A 5 -12.51 7.78 23.76
N ARG A 6 -11.37 8.48 23.78
CA ARG A 6 -10.52 8.67 22.59
C ARG A 6 -9.97 7.34 22.06
N ARG A 7 -9.49 6.47 22.96
CA ARG A 7 -9.00 5.14 22.58
C ARG A 7 -10.14 4.24 22.09
N GLN A 8 -11.27 4.23 22.79
CA GLN A 8 -12.46 3.51 22.35
C GLN A 8 -12.92 3.91 20.94
N HIS A 9 -12.95 5.21 20.63
CA HIS A 9 -13.32 5.68 19.29
C HIS A 9 -12.30 5.28 18.21
N TYR A 10 -11.00 5.25 18.54
CA TYR A 10 -9.95 4.81 17.62
C TYR A 10 -10.06 3.31 17.34
N ASP A 11 -10.28 2.49 18.37
CA ASP A 11 -10.43 1.04 18.23
C ASP A 11 -11.69 0.70 17.42
N ALA A 12 -12.83 1.32 17.78
CA ALA A 12 -14.08 1.18 17.04
C ALA A 12 -13.95 1.62 15.57
N TRP A 13 -13.19 2.69 15.30
CA TRP A 13 -12.91 3.11 13.92
C TRP A 13 -12.08 2.06 13.17
N ARG A 14 -11.03 1.48 13.78
CA ARG A 14 -10.19 0.46 13.13
C ARG A 14 -10.98 -0.76 12.70
N VAL A 15 -11.94 -1.23 13.51
CA VAL A 15 -12.79 -2.37 13.15
C VAL A 15 -13.92 -2.02 12.19
N SER A 16 -14.33 -0.75 12.13
CA SER A 16 -15.42 -0.30 11.25
C SER A 16 -15.08 -0.37 9.75
N GLY A 17 -13.79 -0.36 9.39
CA GLY A 17 -13.34 -0.28 7.99
C GLY A 17 -13.65 1.05 7.29
N MET A 18 -14.20 2.03 8.02
CA MET A 18 -14.57 3.32 7.46
C MET A 18 -13.37 4.24 7.24
N SER A 19 -13.50 5.19 6.32
CA SER A 19 -12.55 6.31 6.26
C SER A 19 -12.67 7.19 7.52
N ARG A 20 -11.56 7.81 7.95
CA ARG A 20 -11.53 8.70 9.12
C ARG A 20 -12.61 9.79 9.07
N THR A 21 -12.83 10.35 7.87
CA THR A 21 -13.80 11.42 7.66
C THR A 21 -15.24 10.91 7.76
N ALA A 22 -15.52 9.72 7.22
CA ALA A 22 -16.85 9.10 7.34
C ALA A 22 -17.18 8.80 8.80
N TYR A 23 -16.24 8.20 9.54
CA TYR A 23 -16.41 7.89 10.95
C TYR A 23 -16.60 9.15 11.81
N ALA A 24 -15.77 10.18 11.59
CA ALA A 24 -15.88 11.44 12.31
C ALA A 24 -17.25 12.11 12.08
N ARG A 25 -17.76 12.11 10.84
CA ARG A 25 -19.09 12.65 10.51
C ARG A 25 -20.21 11.87 11.18
N GLN A 26 -20.15 10.53 11.13
CA GLN A 26 -21.18 9.67 11.72
C GLN A 26 -21.27 9.84 13.24
N HIS A 27 -20.14 9.99 13.92
CA HIS A 27 -20.07 10.11 15.37
C HIS A 27 -20.04 11.57 15.88
N GLY A 28 -20.24 12.56 14.99
CA GLY A 28 -20.26 13.98 15.38
C GLY A 28 -18.92 14.50 15.93
N ILE A 29 -17.80 13.85 15.58
CA ILE A 29 -16.46 14.22 16.03
C ILE A 29 -15.87 15.20 15.02
N ASN A 30 -15.24 16.28 15.49
CA ASN A 30 -14.49 17.18 14.62
C ASN A 30 -13.39 16.39 13.88
N ASN A 31 -13.38 16.47 12.55
CA ASN A 31 -12.46 15.73 11.70
C ASN A 31 -10.98 16.02 12.04
N LYS A 32 -10.64 17.29 12.30
CA LYS A 32 -9.27 17.67 12.67
C LYS A 32 -8.87 17.03 13.98
N THR A 33 -9.76 17.06 14.98
CA THR A 33 -9.55 16.41 16.28
C THR A 33 -9.34 14.91 16.09
N PHE A 34 -10.22 14.25 15.34
CA PHE A 34 -10.13 12.80 15.11
C PHE A 34 -8.84 12.41 14.38
N TRP A 35 -8.38 13.23 13.43
CA TRP A 35 -7.11 13.03 12.75
C TRP A 35 -5.91 13.09 13.69
N HIS A 36 -5.87 14.08 14.59
CA HIS A 36 -4.82 14.16 15.61
C HIS A 36 -4.82 12.95 16.55
N LEU A 37 -6.01 12.46 16.94
CA LEU A 37 -6.12 11.26 17.76
C LEU A 37 -5.57 10.01 17.07
N CYS A 38 -5.94 9.80 15.80
CA CYS A 38 -5.41 8.68 15.02
C CYS A 38 -3.88 8.75 14.95
N ARG A 39 -3.32 9.94 14.69
CA ARG A 39 -1.87 10.12 14.59
C ARG A 39 -1.15 9.82 15.91
N SER A 40 -1.68 10.29 17.04
CA SER A 40 -1.10 10.02 18.37
C SER A 40 -1.13 8.53 18.70
N PHE A 41 -2.28 7.87 18.53
CA PHE A 41 -2.40 6.45 18.86
C PHE A 41 -1.64 5.53 17.91
N SER A 42 -1.51 5.86 16.62
CA SER A 42 -0.64 5.10 15.71
C SER A 42 0.84 5.22 16.08
N ALA A 43 1.27 6.37 16.60
CA ALA A 43 2.64 6.55 17.10
C ALA A 43 2.89 5.80 18.42
N ASP A 44 1.89 5.74 19.29
CA ASP A 44 1.95 4.96 20.55
C ASP A 44 1.92 3.44 20.27
N ASP A 45 1.10 2.98 19.32
CA ASP A 45 1.07 1.57 18.92
C ASP A 45 2.41 1.14 18.26
N ALA A 46 3.06 2.05 17.52
CA ALA A 46 4.41 1.83 16.98
C ALA A 46 5.51 1.81 18.06
N ARG A 47 5.23 2.38 19.24
CA ARG A 47 6.09 2.38 20.43
C ARG A 47 5.79 1.20 21.38
N GLY A 48 5.27 0.09 20.85
CA GLY A 48 5.04 -1.15 21.61
C GLY A 48 6.21 -1.51 22.55
N PRO A 49 5.94 -2.34 23.58
CA PRO A 49 6.90 -2.63 24.65
C PRO A 49 8.27 -2.97 24.08
N ALA A 50 9.32 -2.45 24.73
CA ALA A 50 10.73 -2.55 24.32
C ALA A 50 11.01 -3.92 23.66
N PRO A 51 11.63 -3.94 22.47
CA PRO A 51 11.63 -5.11 21.62
C PRO A 51 12.27 -6.29 22.35
N ALA A 52 11.44 -7.25 22.76
CA ALA A 52 11.89 -8.62 22.92
C ALA A 52 12.27 -9.09 21.51
N ASP A 53 13.55 -8.96 21.16
CA ASP A 53 14.23 -9.52 20.00
C ASP A 53 13.40 -9.68 18.70
N ASN A 54 12.56 -8.70 18.39
CA ASN A 54 11.82 -8.63 17.12
C ASN A 54 12.74 -7.98 16.08
N ARG A 55 13.88 -8.62 15.79
CA ARG A 55 14.60 -8.31 14.56
C ARG A 55 13.61 -8.49 13.41
N PRO A 56 13.34 -7.47 12.58
CA PRO A 56 12.54 -7.66 11.39
C PRO A 56 13.20 -8.76 10.57
N ALA A 57 12.51 -9.90 10.40
CA ALA A 57 13.00 -10.97 9.57
C ALA A 57 13.11 -10.42 8.15
N ILE A 58 14.34 -10.18 7.70
CA ILE A 58 14.61 -9.82 6.31
C ILE A 58 14.37 -11.10 5.52
N LEU A 59 13.15 -11.23 4.98
CA LEU A 59 12.81 -12.29 4.06
C LEU A 59 13.60 -12.04 2.76
N PRO A 60 14.45 -12.98 2.31
CA PRO A 60 15.14 -12.82 1.03
C PRO A 60 14.09 -12.79 -0.08
N VAL A 61 13.90 -11.62 -0.68
CA VAL A 61 13.10 -11.45 -1.90
C VAL A 61 14.04 -11.61 -3.08
N THR A 62 13.89 -12.70 -3.82
CA THR A 62 14.52 -12.87 -5.13
C THR A 62 13.84 -11.95 -6.13
N LEU A 63 14.49 -10.83 -6.45
CA LEU A 63 14.09 -9.97 -7.56
C LEU A 63 14.46 -10.68 -8.86
N SER A 64 13.50 -11.33 -9.52
CA SER A 64 13.69 -11.82 -10.87
C SER A 64 13.62 -10.63 -11.82
N VAL A 65 14.78 -10.16 -12.29
CA VAL A 65 14.84 -9.21 -13.39
C VAL A 65 14.37 -9.96 -14.63
N SER A 66 13.12 -9.71 -15.02
CA SER A 66 12.60 -10.21 -16.29
C SER A 66 13.09 -9.26 -17.38
N ASP A 67 14.11 -9.69 -18.13
CA ASP A 67 14.56 -8.99 -19.33
C ASP A 67 13.47 -9.07 -20.40
N THR A 68 12.56 -8.11 -20.39
CA THR A 68 11.49 -7.98 -21.37
C THR A 68 11.69 -6.75 -22.23
N ALA A 69 11.53 -6.90 -23.54
CA ALA A 69 11.53 -5.83 -24.51
C ALA A 69 10.08 -5.52 -24.92
N THR A 70 9.80 -4.27 -25.26
CA THR A 70 8.48 -3.83 -25.72
C THR A 70 8.56 -3.34 -27.16
N LEU A 71 7.77 -3.95 -28.04
CA LEU A 71 7.54 -3.48 -29.41
C LEU A 71 6.28 -2.61 -29.42
N LYS A 72 6.43 -1.33 -29.80
CA LYS A 72 5.30 -0.41 -29.98
C LYS A 72 4.98 -0.24 -31.46
N LEU A 73 3.73 -0.50 -31.82
CA LEU A 73 3.15 -0.25 -33.14
C LEU A 73 2.11 0.88 -33.03
N GLN A 74 1.61 1.37 -34.17
CA GLN A 74 0.71 2.53 -34.21
C GLN A 74 -0.56 2.38 -33.37
N CYS A 75 -1.08 1.15 -33.23
CA CYS A 75 -2.32 0.87 -32.49
C CYS A 75 -2.19 -0.21 -31.40
N VAL A 76 -1.01 -0.80 -31.20
CA VAL A 76 -0.82 -1.91 -30.26
C VAL A 76 0.61 -1.93 -29.71
N CYS A 77 0.78 -2.45 -28.50
CA CYS A 77 2.10 -2.75 -27.94
C CYS A 77 2.15 -4.21 -27.48
N VAL A 78 3.32 -4.83 -27.62
CA VAL A 78 3.58 -6.19 -27.17
C VAL A 78 4.85 -6.21 -26.34
N THR A 79 4.78 -6.84 -25.18
CA THR A 79 5.93 -7.04 -24.29
C THR A 79 6.26 -8.53 -24.24
N ALA A 80 7.49 -8.89 -24.59
CA ALA A 80 7.98 -10.25 -24.62
C ALA A 80 9.49 -10.28 -24.32
N SER A 81 10.11 -11.46 -24.27
CA SER A 81 11.58 -11.54 -24.24
C SER A 81 12.18 -10.91 -25.51
N PRO A 82 13.44 -10.43 -25.49
CA PRO A 82 14.11 -9.90 -26.68
C PRO A 82 14.08 -10.86 -27.89
N ALA A 83 14.23 -12.16 -27.65
CA ALA A 83 14.10 -13.19 -28.69
C ALA A 83 12.66 -13.28 -29.24
N GLY A 84 11.65 -13.17 -28.37
CA GLY A 84 10.25 -13.14 -28.77
C GLY A 84 9.90 -11.92 -29.61
N ILE A 85 10.41 -10.74 -29.22
CA ILE A 85 10.25 -9.52 -30.04
C ILE A 85 10.93 -9.67 -31.40
N ALA A 86 12.15 -10.24 -31.47
CA ALA A 86 12.83 -10.51 -32.73
C ALA A 86 12.05 -11.49 -33.63
N ALA A 87 11.42 -12.51 -33.06
CA ALA A 87 10.54 -13.42 -33.80
C ALA A 87 9.31 -12.70 -34.35
N ILE A 88 8.64 -11.88 -33.53
CA ILE A 88 7.47 -11.07 -33.96
C ILE A 88 7.85 -10.12 -35.10
N ILE A 89 9.00 -9.45 -35.00
CA ILE A 89 9.51 -8.55 -36.04
C ILE A 89 9.71 -9.29 -37.36
N ARG A 90 10.25 -10.52 -37.33
CA ARG A 90 10.44 -11.37 -38.52
C ARG A 90 9.12 -11.82 -39.13
N GLU A 91 8.18 -12.30 -38.31
CA GLU A 91 6.85 -12.75 -38.77
C GLU A 91 6.07 -11.60 -39.44
N LEU A 92 6.16 -10.41 -38.88
CA LEU A 92 5.49 -9.22 -39.41
C LEU A 92 6.28 -8.54 -40.55
N ASN A 93 7.44 -9.07 -40.94
CA ASN A 93 8.36 -8.45 -41.91
C ASN A 93 8.60 -6.96 -41.63
N LEU A 94 8.83 -6.61 -40.36
CA LEU A 94 9.12 -5.24 -39.95
C LEU A 94 10.60 -4.84 -40.16
N CYS A 95 11.34 -5.63 -40.97
CA CYS A 95 12.73 -5.44 -41.35
C CYS A 95 12.89 -5.50 -42.87
#